data_AF-A0A8C1GC68-F1
#
_entry.id   AF-A0A8C1GC68-F1
#
_cell.length_a   1.000
_cell.length_b   1.000
_cell.length_c   1.000
_cell.angle_alpha   90.00
_cell.angle_beta   90.00
_cell.angle_gamma   90.00
#
_symmetry.space_group_name_H-M   'P 1'
#
loop_
_entity.id
_entity.type
_entity.pdbx_description
1 polymer ?
#
loop_
_entity_poly.entity_id
_entity_poly.type
_entity_poly.pdbx_seq_one_letter_code
_entity_poly.pdbx_strand_id
1 'polypeptide(L)'
;MTLMKASIILLIVICGLTKALIREHVYLRIPKNWTGAQSYCRTYYEDLSTITSQEEQDMLIQLSGGNQIFQWIGLYSHIQHTRNWLWSDGNSVSFTDWDKGQPNNVNGSQYCALMSIFYTFSEILFDVYFLCVR
;
A
#
# COMPACT_ATOMS: atom_id res chain seq x y z
N MET A 1 29.49 -23.98 25.69
CA MET A 1 28.38 -24.47 24.82
C MET A 1 27.02 -23.84 25.12
N THR A 2 26.81 -23.21 26.28
CA THR A 2 25.54 -22.57 26.67
C THR A 2 25.38 -21.14 26.15
N LEU A 3 26.45 -20.33 26.13
CA LEU A 3 26.44 -18.95 25.59
C LEU A 3 26.08 -18.89 24.10
N MET A 4 26.67 -19.77 23.27
CA MET A 4 26.45 -19.76 21.82
C MET A 4 25.00 -20.13 21.45
N LYS A 5 24.37 -21.04 22.21
CA LYS A 5 22.95 -21.40 22.03
C LYS A 5 22.02 -20.26 22.43
N ALA A 6 22.30 -19.56 23.53
CA ALA A 6 21.51 -18.40 23.96
C ALA A 6 21.57 -17.24 22.95
N SER A 7 22.75 -16.96 22.38
CA SER A 7 22.91 -15.95 21.32
C SER A 7 22.14 -16.32 20.04
N ILE A 8 22.16 -17.60 19.63
CA ILE A 8 21.40 -18.06 18.46
C ILE A 8 19.89 -17.96 18.71
N ILE A 9 19.41 -18.36 19.89
CA ILE A 9 17.99 -18.26 20.26
C ILE A 9 17.56 -16.79 20.28
N LEU A 10 18.37 -15.89 20.85
CA LEU A 10 18.09 -14.45 20.88
C LEU A 10 18.01 -13.87 19.46
N LEU A 11 18.93 -14.25 18.55
CA LEU A 11 18.90 -13.82 17.15
C LEU A 11 17.67 -14.35 16.39
N ILE A 12 17.25 -15.60 16.62
CA ILE A 12 16.05 -16.18 15.98
C ILE A 12 14.78 -15.49 16.50
N VAL A 13 14.69 -15.21 17.80
CA VAL A 13 13.57 -14.50 18.40
C VAL A 13 13.53 -13.05 17.90
N ILE A 14 14.66 -12.36 17.82
CA ILE A 14 14.74 -11.02 17.21
C ILE A 14 14.32 -11.09 15.74
N CYS A 15 14.84 -12.02 14.95
CA CYS A 15 14.47 -12.19 13.54
C CYS A 15 12.98 -12.50 13.36
N GLY A 16 12.40 -13.34 14.23
CA GLY A 16 10.98 -13.66 14.24
C GLY A 16 10.09 -12.47 14.65
N LEU A 17 10.51 -11.71 15.66
CA LEU A 17 9.83 -10.49 16.12
C LEU A 17 9.93 -9.36 15.07
N THR A 18 11.07 -9.24 14.38
CA THR A 18 11.21 -8.26 13.28
C THR A 18 10.37 -8.63 12.07
N LYS A 19 10.21 -9.94 11.77
CA LYS A 19 9.33 -10.40 10.69
C LYS A 19 7.85 -10.20 11.03
N ALA A 20 7.47 -10.34 12.30
CA ALA A 20 6.09 -10.16 12.75
C ALA A 20 5.59 -8.70 12.66
N LEU A 21 6.48 -7.72 12.44
CA LEU A 21 6.12 -6.31 12.28
C LEU A 21 5.97 -5.85 10.83
N ILE A 22 6.40 -6.66 9.86
CA ILE A 22 6.41 -6.28 8.44
C ILE A 22 5.26 -7.01 7.75
N ARG A 23 4.29 -6.25 7.23
CA ARG A 23 3.22 -6.79 6.41
C ARG A 23 3.80 -7.36 5.12
N GLU A 24 3.39 -8.56 4.75
CA GLU A 24 3.75 -9.11 3.45
C GLU A 24 2.82 -8.56 2.38
N HIS A 25 3.36 -8.28 1.19
CA HIS A 25 2.59 -7.74 0.09
C HIS A 25 2.78 -8.54 -1.19
N VAL A 26 1.82 -8.42 -2.09
CA VAL A 26 1.86 -9.02 -3.42
C VAL A 26 1.43 -8.02 -4.49
N TYR A 27 2.20 -7.97 -5.57
CA TYR A 27 1.90 -7.16 -6.75
C TYR A 27 1.16 -7.98 -7.80
N LEU A 28 -0.03 -7.53 -8.19
CA LEU A 28 -0.89 -8.24 -9.14
C LEU A 28 -0.95 -7.53 -10.48
N ARG A 29 -0.47 -8.22 -11.51
CA ARG A 29 -0.39 -7.75 -12.90
C ARG A 29 -1.70 -8.00 -13.67
N ILE A 30 -2.82 -7.62 -13.06
CA ILE A 30 -4.16 -7.71 -13.65
C ILE A 30 -4.81 -6.33 -13.56
N PRO A 31 -5.22 -5.72 -14.68
CA PRO A 31 -5.77 -4.37 -14.66
C PRO A 31 -7.17 -4.37 -14.04
N LYS A 32 -7.42 -3.49 -13.08
CA LYS A 32 -8.73 -3.27 -12.46
C LYS A 32 -8.90 -1.80 -12.06
N ASN A 33 -10.14 -1.34 -11.98
CA ASN A 33 -10.47 -0.12 -11.23
C ASN A 33 -10.29 -0.36 -9.72
N TRP A 34 -10.29 0.71 -8.92
CA TRP A 34 -10.00 0.61 -7.48
C TRP A 34 -10.93 -0.35 -6.74
N THR A 35 -12.25 -0.25 -6.97
CA THR A 35 -13.23 -1.13 -6.31
C THR A 35 -13.04 -2.60 -6.70
N GLY A 36 -12.75 -2.87 -7.97
CA GLY A 36 -12.46 -4.21 -8.46
C GLY A 36 -11.15 -4.77 -7.90
N ALA A 37 -10.12 -3.93 -7.75
CA ALA A 37 -8.85 -4.28 -7.11
C ALA A 37 -9.06 -4.62 -5.63
N GLN A 38 -9.80 -3.79 -4.90
CA GLN A 38 -10.14 -4.03 -3.49
C GLN A 38 -10.93 -5.33 -3.31
N SER A 39 -11.97 -5.53 -4.11
CA SER A 39 -12.77 -6.75 -4.08
C SER A 39 -11.91 -7.99 -4.36
N TYR A 40 -10.97 -7.88 -5.30
CA TYR A 40 -10.03 -8.97 -5.58
C TYR A 40 -9.11 -9.26 -4.38
N CYS A 41 -8.49 -8.23 -3.79
CA CYS A 41 -7.64 -8.41 -2.61
C CYS A 41 -8.43 -9.05 -1.47
N ARG A 42 -9.63 -8.56 -1.14
CA ARG A 42 -10.46 -9.13 -0.07
C ARG A 42 -10.99 -10.54 -0.35
N THR A 43 -10.96 -10.99 -1.62
CA THR A 43 -11.39 -12.34 -1.99
C THR A 43 -10.25 -13.36 -1.87
N TYR A 44 -9.02 -12.96 -2.21
CA TYR A 44 -7.87 -13.87 -2.36
C TYR A 44 -6.71 -13.60 -1.39
N TYR A 45 -6.76 -12.48 -0.67
CA TYR A 45 -5.74 -11.93 0.23
C TYR A 45 -6.47 -11.17 1.38
N GLU A 46 -5.81 -10.23 2.07
CA GLU A 46 -6.45 -9.44 3.14
C GLU A 46 -7.21 -8.22 2.58
N ASP A 47 -6.50 -7.21 2.06
CA ASP A 47 -7.06 -6.01 1.43
C ASP A 47 -6.02 -5.36 0.50
N LEU A 48 -6.35 -4.23 -0.13
CA LEU A 48 -5.36 -3.37 -0.79
C LEU A 48 -4.27 -2.94 0.20
N SER A 49 -3.03 -2.85 -0.27
CA SER A 49 -1.90 -2.40 0.54
C SER A 49 -2.11 -0.99 1.08
N THR A 50 -2.00 -0.83 2.39
CA THR A 50 -1.96 0.47 3.06
C THR A 50 -0.51 0.83 3.35
N ILE A 51 -0.19 2.12 3.44
CA ILE A 51 1.20 2.58 3.61
C ILE A 51 1.28 3.39 4.90
N THR A 52 2.16 2.98 5.80
CA THR A 52 2.30 3.57 7.13
C THR A 52 3.66 4.21 7.37
N SER A 53 4.63 3.98 6.47
CA SER A 53 5.96 4.60 6.51
C SER A 53 6.60 4.69 5.12
N GLN A 54 7.67 5.48 5.02
CA GLN A 54 8.47 5.58 3.79
C GLN A 54 9.10 4.24 3.40
N GLU A 55 9.58 3.47 4.37
CA GLU A 55 10.21 2.17 4.13
C GLU A 55 9.23 1.17 3.51
N GLU A 56 7.96 1.22 3.92
CA GLU A 56 6.90 0.41 3.32
C GLU A 56 6.61 0.86 1.89
N GLN A 57 6.54 2.17 1.63
CA GLN A 57 6.40 2.71 0.27
C GLN A 57 7.54 2.24 -0.66
N ASP A 58 8.78 2.35 -0.20
CA ASP A 58 9.97 1.94 -0.95
C ASP A 58 9.93 0.44 -1.28
N MET A 59 9.52 -0.39 -0.31
CA MET A 59 9.34 -1.83 -0.49
C MET A 59 8.28 -2.15 -1.55
N LEU A 60 7.12 -1.48 -1.51
CA LEU A 60 6.05 -1.66 -2.48
C LEU A 60 6.46 -1.24 -3.90
N ILE A 61 7.26 -0.17 -4.04
CA ILE A 61 7.82 0.26 -5.34
C ILE A 61 8.77 -0.81 -5.88
N GLN A 62 9.67 -1.33 -5.04
CA GLN A 62 10.58 -2.41 -5.44
C GLN A 62 9.82 -3.68 -5.87
N LEU A 63 8.75 -4.03 -5.16
CA LEU A 63 7.93 -5.22 -5.47
C LEU A 63 7.28 -5.14 -6.86
N SER A 64 6.89 -3.94 -7.30
CA SER A 64 6.36 -3.72 -8.65
C SER A 64 7.40 -3.90 -9.76
N GLY A 65 8.69 -3.84 -9.41
CA GLY A 65 9.82 -3.88 -10.33
C GLY A 65 9.81 -2.73 -11.34
N GLY A 66 9.12 -1.62 -11.05
CA GLY A 66 9.05 -0.44 -11.93
C GLY A 66 8.30 -0.65 -13.25
N ASN A 67 7.52 -1.74 -13.38
CA ASN A 67 6.95 -2.15 -14.68
C ASN A 67 5.70 -1.37 -15.10
N GLN A 68 5.00 -0.73 -14.15
CA GLN A 68 3.87 0.15 -14.41
C GLN A 68 4.08 1.45 -13.65
N ILE A 69 3.70 2.57 -14.26
CA ILE A 69 3.88 3.88 -13.65
C ILE A 69 2.98 4.03 -12.42
N PHE A 70 1.77 3.49 -12.46
CA PHE A 70 0.76 3.64 -11.41
C PHE A 70 0.25 2.30 -10.92
N GLN A 71 -0.07 2.24 -9.62
CA GLN A 71 -0.61 1.05 -8.99
C GLN A 71 -1.55 1.40 -7.83
N TRP A 72 -2.69 0.72 -7.75
CA TRP A 72 -3.66 0.98 -6.68
C TRP A 72 -3.11 0.58 -5.31
N ILE A 73 -3.41 1.44 -4.34
CA ILE A 73 -3.20 1.24 -2.90
C ILE A 73 -4.53 1.47 -2.17
N GLY A 74 -4.58 1.11 -0.90
CA GLY A 74 -5.79 1.16 -0.08
C GLY A 74 -6.26 2.56 0.31
N LEU A 75 -5.67 3.63 -0.23
CA LEU A 75 -6.01 5.00 0.15
C LEU A 75 -7.23 5.48 -0.64
N TYR A 76 -8.27 5.92 0.07
CA TYR A 76 -9.51 6.40 -0.55
C TYR A 76 -10.17 7.51 0.27
N SER A 77 -11.08 8.28 -0.33
CA SER A 77 -11.86 9.32 0.35
C SER A 77 -13.36 9.09 0.18
N HIS A 78 -14.13 9.26 1.27
CA HIS A 78 -15.58 9.04 1.27
C HIS A 78 -16.41 10.22 0.73
N ILE A 79 -15.90 11.46 0.74
CA ILE A 79 -16.73 12.67 0.56
C ILE A 79 -16.03 13.74 -0.28
N GLN A 80 -16.75 14.26 -1.29
CA GLN A 80 -16.34 15.28 -2.28
C GLN A 80 -15.68 16.55 -1.73
N HIS A 81 -15.90 16.92 -0.46
CA HIS A 81 -15.56 18.26 0.04
C HIS A 81 -14.70 18.28 1.30
N THR A 82 -14.63 17.18 2.07
CA THR A 82 -13.86 17.16 3.31
C THR A 82 -12.44 16.66 3.15
N ARG A 83 -12.12 15.97 2.04
CA ARG A 83 -10.80 15.33 1.81
C ARG A 83 -10.38 14.45 2.99
N ASN A 84 -11.35 13.81 3.62
CA ASN A 84 -11.11 12.82 4.67
C ASN A 84 -10.64 11.54 3.98
N TRP A 85 -9.33 11.39 3.84
CA TRP A 85 -8.71 10.16 3.35
C TRP A 85 -8.68 9.12 4.47
N LEU A 86 -8.91 7.87 4.11
CA LEU A 86 -8.86 6.70 4.98
C LEU A 86 -8.11 5.58 4.29
N TRP A 87 -7.53 4.71 5.10
CA TRP A 87 -7.03 3.43 4.63
C TRP A 87 -8.18 2.41 4.53
N SER A 88 -8.13 1.55 3.52
CA SER A 88 -9.18 0.55 3.23
C SER A 88 -9.34 -0.50 4.33
N ASP A 89 -8.29 -0.71 5.13
CA ASP A 89 -8.28 -1.55 6.33
C ASP A 89 -9.06 -0.94 7.51
N GLY A 90 -9.56 0.29 7.35
CA GLY A 90 -10.33 1.01 8.37
C GLY A 90 -9.47 1.89 9.29
N ASN A 91 -8.15 1.88 9.14
CA ASN A 91 -7.26 2.72 9.93
C ASN A 91 -7.28 4.18 9.46
N SER A 92 -6.97 5.09 10.40
CA SER A 92 -6.71 6.49 10.08
C SER A 92 -5.45 6.64 9.24
N VAL A 93 -5.43 7.63 8.35
CA VAL A 93 -4.25 7.94 7.53
C VAL A 93 -3.12 8.47 8.43
N SER A 94 -2.02 7.71 8.50
CA SER A 94 -0.80 8.08 9.23
C SER A 94 0.32 8.60 8.33
N PHE A 95 0.23 8.33 7.03
CA PHE A 95 1.28 8.63 6.06
C PHE A 95 0.65 8.97 4.70
N THR A 96 1.16 9.99 4.04
CA THR A 96 0.81 10.35 2.66
C THR A 96 1.99 10.96 1.95
N ASP A 97 2.14 10.65 0.66
CA ASP A 97 3.19 11.22 -0.19
C ASP A 97 2.58 11.75 -1.49
N TRP A 98 1.73 12.79 -1.38
CA TRP A 98 1.01 13.35 -2.53
C TRP A 98 1.95 14.08 -3.50
N ASP A 99 1.73 13.89 -4.81
CA ASP A 99 2.44 14.69 -5.81
C ASP A 99 2.12 16.19 -5.64
N LYS A 100 2.99 17.06 -6.16
CA LYS A 100 2.79 18.51 -6.09
C LYS A 100 1.45 18.88 -6.73
N GLY A 101 0.55 19.42 -5.91
CA GLY A 101 -0.78 19.83 -6.34
C GLY A 101 -1.83 18.71 -6.26
N GLN A 102 -1.51 17.55 -5.71
CA GLN A 102 -2.45 16.48 -5.36
C GLN A 102 -2.76 16.47 -3.84
N PRO A 103 -3.89 15.90 -3.41
CA PRO A 103 -5.03 15.49 -4.24
C PRO A 103 -5.81 16.71 -4.73
N ASN A 104 -6.11 16.79 -6.04
CA ASN A 104 -6.82 17.92 -6.63
C ASN A 104 -8.28 17.61 -6.98
N ASN A 105 -8.70 16.34 -6.89
CA ASN A 105 -10.07 15.91 -7.19
C ASN A 105 -10.57 16.48 -8.53
N VAL A 106 -9.79 16.30 -9.61
CA VAL A 106 -10.17 16.77 -10.94
C VAL A 106 -11.55 16.23 -11.31
N ASN A 107 -12.43 17.14 -11.74
CA ASN A 107 -13.83 16.85 -12.09
C ASN A 107 -14.68 16.28 -10.94
N GLY A 108 -14.23 16.40 -9.68
CA GLY A 108 -15.01 15.96 -8.53
C GLY A 108 -15.27 14.45 -8.50
N SER A 109 -14.46 13.63 -9.17
CA SER A 109 -14.73 12.19 -9.39
C SER A 109 -13.54 11.30 -9.00
N GLN A 110 -12.58 11.85 -8.26
CA GLN A 110 -11.32 11.22 -7.92
C GLN A 110 -11.27 11.03 -6.41
N TYR A 111 -11.41 9.78 -5.97
CA TYR A 111 -11.57 9.42 -4.56
C TYR A 111 -10.69 8.26 -4.13
N CYS A 112 -9.80 7.82 -5.01
CA CYS A 112 -8.99 6.64 -4.85
C CYS A 112 -7.58 7.03 -5.26
N ALA A 113 -6.61 6.74 -4.39
CA ALA A 113 -5.22 7.08 -4.67
C ALA A 113 -4.50 5.89 -5.29
N LEU A 114 -3.61 6.19 -6.22
CA LEU A 114 -2.63 5.26 -6.75
C LEU A 114 -1.23 5.78 -6.42
N MET A 115 -0.32 4.84 -6.15
CA MET A 115 1.08 5.12 -5.94
C MET A 115 1.81 5.10 -7.28
N SER A 116 2.61 6.13 -7.53
CA SER A 116 3.49 6.26 -8.68
C SER A 116 4.86 5.67 -8.38
N ILE A 117 5.54 5.13 -9.39
CA ILE A 117 6.95 4.73 -9.29
C ILE A 117 7.90 5.92 -9.08
N PHE A 118 7.41 7.15 -9.26
CA PHE A 118 8.12 8.38 -8.88
C PHE A 118 7.89 8.78 -7.41
N TYR A 119 7.45 7.84 -6.59
CA TYR A 119 7.22 8.01 -5.15
C TYR A 119 6.07 8.96 -4.80
N THR A 120 5.15 9.25 -5.72
CA THR A 120 4.05 10.18 -5.43
C THR A 120 2.67 9.54 -5.54
N PHE A 121 1.68 10.05 -4.82
CA PHE A 121 0.28 9.62 -4.93
C PHE A 121 -0.46 10.47 -5.97
N SER A 122 -1.29 9.82 -6.77
CA SER A 122 -2.11 10.44 -7.82
C SER A 122 -3.54 9.87 -7.83
N GLU A 123 -4.45 10.55 -8.52
CA GLU A 123 -5.84 10.14 -8.69
C GLU A 123 -6.11 10.00 -10.20
N ILE A 124 -6.38 8.79 -10.71
CA ILE A 124 -6.54 8.52 -12.17
C ILE A 124 -7.74 7.58 -12.38
N LEU A 125 -8.41 7.66 -13.54
CA LEU A 125 -9.65 6.92 -13.87
C LEU A 125 -9.46 5.67 -14.75
N PHE A 126 -8.24 5.12 -14.85
CA PHE A 126 -7.97 3.94 -15.68
C PHE A 126 -7.78 2.69 -14.82
N ASP A 127 -8.03 1.53 -15.43
CA ASP A 127 -7.69 0.24 -14.84
C ASP A 127 -6.17 0.09 -14.77
N VAL A 128 -5.65 -0.16 -13.58
CA VAL A 128 -4.21 -0.33 -13.33
C VAL A 128 -3.95 -1.59 -12.52
N TYR A 129 -2.68 -1.97 -12.40
CA TYR A 129 -2.24 -3.05 -11.53
C TYR A 129 -2.30 -2.60 -10.07
N PHE A 130 -2.23 -3.53 -9.13
CA PHE A 130 -2.51 -3.21 -7.74
C PHE A 130 -1.73 -4.08 -6.76
N LEU A 131 -1.63 -3.61 -5.53
CA LEU A 131 -0.92 -4.26 -4.45
C LEU A 131 -1.91 -4.72 -3.38
N CYS A 132 -1.79 -5.97 -2.94
CA CYS A 132 -2.56 -6.49 -1.81
C CYS A 132 -1.63 -6.79 -0.63
N VAL A 133 -2.16 -6.70 0.59
CA VAL A 133 -1.58 -7.30 1.80
C VAL A 133 -1.86 -8.80 1.79
N ARG A 134 -0.85 -9.63 2.06
CA ARG A 134 -0.95 -11.09 2.17
C ARG A 134 -1.36 -11.55 3.56
#